data_AF-A0A0F9ITD2-F1
#
_entry.id   AF-A0A0F9ITD2-F1
#
_cell.length_a   1.000
_cell.length_b   1.000
_cell.length_c   1.000
_cell.angle_alpha   90.00
_cell.angle_beta   90.00
_cell.angle_gamma   90.00
#
_symmetry.space_group_name_H-M   'P 1'
#
loop_
_entity.id
_entity.type
_entity.pdbx_description
1 polymer ?
#
loop_
_entity_poly.entity_id
_entity_poly.type
_entity_poly.pdbx_seq_one_letter_code
_entity_poly.pdbx_strand_id
1 'polypeptide(L)'
;MKQRKGFKIVINYFESGQRQSCCSDGEITSYQLNRTTRPHPNCGPLAVFVSIKKAKEFLKKHFPGTVWCFGWARHIHRCNYRPSKHTSLWSVKGRGCIASETLPRGTALADSVTLKERVA
;
A
#
# COMPACT_ATOMS: atom_id res chain seq x y z
N MET A 1 8.57 13.12 14.18
CA MET A 1 9.19 12.00 13.40
C MET A 1 9.45 12.46 11.98
N LYS A 2 10.64 12.21 11.42
CA LYS A 2 11.01 12.61 10.05
C LYS A 2 10.25 11.77 9.01
N GLN A 3 9.75 12.41 7.95
CA GLN A 3 9.20 11.70 6.79
C GLN A 3 10.30 10.94 6.06
N ARG A 4 9.98 9.75 5.52
CA ARG A 4 10.87 8.93 4.70
C ARG A 4 10.32 8.81 3.27
N LYS A 5 11.19 8.47 2.32
CA LYS A 5 10.82 8.21 0.92
C LYS A 5 10.66 6.72 0.69
N GLY A 6 9.71 6.33 -0.17
CA GLY A 6 9.47 4.94 -0.53
C GLY A 6 8.54 4.80 -1.73
N PHE A 7 8.00 3.60 -1.91
CA PHE A 7 7.16 3.23 -3.03
C PHE A 7 5.88 2.56 -2.55
N LYS A 8 4.74 3.04 -3.03
CA LYS A 8 3.43 2.50 -2.69
C LYS A 8 2.81 1.87 -3.93
N ILE A 9 2.31 0.64 -3.77
CA ILE A 9 1.47 0.00 -4.77
C ILE A 9 0.02 0.39 -4.48
N VAL A 10 -0.69 0.86 -5.50
CA VAL A 10 -2.13 1.15 -5.49
C VAL A 10 -2.80 0.56 -6.72
N ILE A 11 -4.08 0.26 -6.61
CA ILE A 11 -4.96 -0.05 -7.73
C ILE A 11 -5.49 1.29 -8.26
N ASN A 12 -5.30 1.58 -9.54
CA ASN A 12 -5.96 2.71 -10.19
C ASN A 12 -7.08 2.20 -11.08
N TYR A 13 -8.27 2.75 -10.89
CA TYR A 13 -9.43 2.51 -11.73
C TYR A 13 -9.45 3.52 -12.87
N PHE A 14 -9.58 3.06 -14.12
CA PHE A 14 -9.45 3.90 -15.31
C PHE A 14 -10.62 4.88 -15.46
N GLU A 15 -11.85 4.41 -15.27
CA GLU A 15 -13.06 5.21 -15.48
C GLU A 15 -13.24 6.31 -14.42
N SER A 16 -12.88 6.01 -13.16
CA SER A 16 -13.08 6.92 -12.04
C SER A 16 -11.82 7.71 -11.66
N GLY A 17 -10.65 7.35 -12.19
CA GLY A 17 -9.35 7.90 -11.79
C GLY A 17 -9.00 7.64 -10.31
N GLN A 18 -9.78 6.81 -9.62
CA GLN A 18 -9.61 6.50 -8.20
C GLN A 18 -8.37 5.64 -7.99
N ARG A 19 -7.67 5.93 -6.89
CA ARG A 19 -6.46 5.19 -6.48
C ARG A 19 -6.74 4.57 -5.13
N GLN A 20 -6.65 3.26 -5.02
CA GLN A 20 -7.11 2.52 -3.85
C GLN A 20 -6.11 1.43 -3.46
N SER A 21 -6.11 1.04 -2.19
CA SER A 21 -5.51 -0.22 -1.74
C SER A 21 -6.51 -0.93 -0.85
N CYS A 22 -6.78 -2.20 -1.16
CA CYS A 22 -7.60 -3.06 -0.30
C CYS A 22 -6.79 -3.50 0.92
N CYS A 23 -7.44 -3.43 2.08
CA CYS A 23 -7.01 -4.08 3.30
C CYS A 23 -7.42 -5.57 3.27
N SER A 24 -6.85 -6.36 4.18
CA SER A 24 -7.08 -7.81 4.29
C SER A 24 -8.52 -8.20 4.67
N ASP A 25 -9.31 -7.27 5.22
CA ASP A 25 -10.72 -7.44 5.58
C ASP A 25 -11.71 -7.01 4.48
N GLY A 26 -11.21 -6.45 3.38
CA GLY A 26 -12.01 -5.91 2.29
C GLY A 26 -12.22 -4.40 2.37
N GLU A 27 -11.77 -3.74 3.43
CA GLU A 27 -11.86 -2.28 3.56
C GLU A 27 -10.93 -1.58 2.55
N ILE A 28 -11.34 -0.39 2.10
CA ILE A 28 -10.65 0.33 1.04
C ILE A 28 -9.99 1.59 1.60
N THR A 29 -8.68 1.71 1.43
CA THR A 29 -7.98 2.98 1.62
C THR A 29 -7.87 3.70 0.29
N SER A 30 -8.53 4.86 0.16
CA SER A 30 -8.46 5.72 -1.03
C SER A 30 -7.32 6.73 -0.93
N TYR A 31 -6.62 6.98 -2.04
CA TYR A 31 -5.49 7.89 -2.12
C TYR A 31 -5.74 9.01 -3.13
N GLN A 32 -5.16 10.16 -2.85
CA GLN A 32 -5.05 11.29 -3.78
C GLN A 32 -3.57 11.67 -3.92
N LEU A 33 -3.16 12.08 -5.13
CA LEU A 33 -1.80 12.59 -5.35
C LEU A 33 -1.57 13.83 -4.50
N ASN A 34 -0.37 13.94 -3.94
CA ASN A 34 0.08 15.02 -3.06
C ASN A 34 -0.73 15.20 -1.76
N ARG A 35 -1.70 14.32 -1.47
CA ARG A 35 -2.45 14.32 -0.23
C ARG A 35 -1.98 13.21 0.70
N THR A 36 -1.87 13.53 1.99
CA THR A 36 -1.54 12.56 3.02
C THR A 36 -2.75 11.67 3.29
N THR A 37 -2.54 10.37 3.17
CA THR A 37 -3.52 9.32 3.43
C THR A 37 -3.11 8.57 4.69
N ARG A 38 -4.07 8.30 5.58
CA ARG A 38 -3.90 7.48 6.78
C ARG A 38 -4.58 6.12 6.54
N PRO A 39 -4.16 5.04 7.22
CA PRO A 39 -4.88 3.79 7.16
C PRO A 39 -6.33 4.00 7.59
N HIS A 40 -7.23 3.21 6.99
CA HIS A 40 -8.60 3.14 7.46
C HIS A 40 -8.60 2.73 8.96
N PRO A 41 -9.50 3.26 9.82
CA PRO A 41 -9.45 3.02 11.26
C PRO A 41 -9.48 1.53 11.66
N ASN A 42 -10.12 0.70 10.85
CA ASN A 42 -10.23 -0.74 11.06
C ASN A 42 -9.07 -1.53 10.42
N CYS A 43 -8.17 -0.87 9.70
CA CYS A 43 -6.99 -1.49 9.10
C CYS A 43 -5.74 -1.19 9.92
N GLY A 44 -4.79 -2.12 9.90
CA GLY A 44 -3.43 -1.88 10.36
C GLY A 44 -2.68 -0.82 9.55
N PRO A 45 -1.39 -0.58 9.88
CA PRO A 45 -0.56 0.41 9.21
C PRO A 45 -0.43 0.14 7.69
N LEU A 46 -0.13 1.19 6.93
CA LEU A 46 0.04 1.09 5.48
C LEU A 46 1.40 0.46 5.14
N ALA A 47 1.42 -0.53 4.24
CA ALA A 47 2.66 -1.07 3.69
C ALA A 47 3.27 -0.14 2.62
N VAL A 48 4.58 0.08 2.69
CA VAL A 48 5.40 0.84 1.74
C VAL A 48 6.66 0.04 1.42
N PHE A 49 7.10 0.03 0.18
CA PHE A 49 8.37 -0.60 -0.22
C PHE A 49 9.50 0.42 -0.18
N VAL A 50 10.65 0.02 0.37
CA VAL A 50 11.83 0.90 0.47
C VAL A 50 12.51 1.11 -0.89
N SER A 51 12.24 0.25 -1.88
CA SER A 51 12.76 0.39 -3.24
C SER A 51 11.76 -0.06 -4.31
N ILE A 52 11.88 0.50 -5.52
CA ILE A 52 11.05 0.13 -6.66
C ILE A 52 11.26 -1.33 -7.08
N LYS A 53 12.49 -1.86 -6.94
CA LYS A 53 12.81 -3.26 -7.23
C LYS A 53 11.97 -4.20 -6.36
N LYS A 54 11.84 -3.90 -5.07
CA LYS A 54 11.01 -4.70 -4.14
C LYS A 54 9.52 -4.60 -4.43
N ALA A 55 9.02 -3.43 -4.80
CA ALA A 55 7.64 -3.29 -5.25
C ALA A 55 7.36 -4.12 -6.52
N LYS A 56 8.28 -4.10 -7.51
CA LYS A 56 8.16 -4.91 -8.73
C LYS A 56 8.24 -6.41 -8.45
N GLU A 57 9.19 -6.85 -7.61
CA GLU A 57 9.29 -8.25 -7.18
C GLU A 57 8.00 -8.73 -6.49
N PHE A 58 7.41 -7.89 -5.63
CA PHE A 58 6.14 -8.18 -4.98
C PHE A 58 5.00 -8.37 -5.98
N LEU A 59 4.84 -7.44 -6.93
CA LEU A 59 3.83 -7.56 -7.99
C LEU A 59 4.03 -8.82 -8.82
N LYS A 60 5.27 -9.12 -9.24
CA LYS A 60 5.57 -10.31 -10.05
C LYS A 60 5.27 -11.60 -9.30
N LYS A 61 5.58 -11.67 -8.01
CA LYS A 61 5.41 -12.88 -7.18
C LYS A 61 3.95 -13.14 -6.83
N HIS A 62 3.22 -12.12 -6.39
CA HIS A 62 1.88 -12.28 -5.82
C HIS A 62 0.74 -12.02 -6.82
N PHE A 63 1.04 -11.32 -7.90
CA PHE A 63 0.07 -10.98 -8.94
C PHE A 63 0.63 -11.29 -10.34
N PRO A 64 1.08 -12.55 -10.59
CA PRO A 64 1.60 -12.93 -11.90
C PRO A 64 0.49 -12.77 -12.95
N GLY A 65 0.74 -11.96 -13.98
CA GLY A 65 -0.23 -11.68 -15.04
C GLY A 65 -1.30 -10.63 -14.71
N THR A 66 -1.41 -10.15 -13.46
CA THR A 66 -2.47 -9.22 -13.02
C THR A 66 -2.01 -7.75 -12.98
N VAL A 67 -1.40 -7.27 -14.07
CA VAL A 67 -1.12 -5.84 -14.24
C VAL A 67 -2.35 -5.11 -14.81
N TRP A 68 -3.21 -5.82 -15.55
CA TRP A 68 -4.39 -5.30 -16.24
C TRP A 68 -5.57 -6.26 -16.08
N CYS A 69 -6.63 -5.82 -15.40
CA CYS A 69 -7.92 -6.52 -15.39
C CYS A 69 -9.04 -5.49 -15.51
N PHE A 70 -10.00 -5.72 -16.42
CA PHE A 70 -11.30 -5.04 -16.54
C PHE A 70 -11.43 -3.72 -15.76
N GLY A 71 -10.99 -2.61 -16.35
CA GLY A 71 -11.21 -1.27 -15.79
C GLY A 71 -10.23 -0.81 -14.70
N TRP A 72 -9.23 -1.61 -14.32
CA TRP A 72 -8.20 -1.20 -13.35
C TRP A 72 -6.82 -1.81 -13.59
N ALA A 73 -5.80 -1.17 -13.01
CA ALA A 73 -4.42 -1.64 -13.05
C ALA A 73 -3.68 -1.35 -11.73
N ARG A 74 -2.67 -2.16 -11.42
CA ARG A 74 -1.78 -1.92 -10.26
C ARG A 74 -0.62 -1.01 -10.68
N HIS A 75 -0.43 0.06 -9.92
CA HIS A 75 0.60 1.05 -10.18
C HIS A 75 1.52 1.24 -8.99
N ILE A 76 2.79 1.49 -9.28
CA ILE A 76 3.79 1.87 -8.29
C ILE A 76 3.92 3.39 -8.33
N HIS A 77 3.72 4.01 -7.17
CA HIS A 77 3.92 5.43 -6.96
C HIS A 77 5.12 5.67 -6.05
N ARG A 78 5.94 6.68 -6.36
CA ARG A 78 6.83 7.29 -5.36
C ARG A 78 5.98 7.95 -4.28
N CYS A 79 6.41 7.83 -3.03
CA CYS A 79 5.69 8.41 -1.91
C CYS A 79 6.64 8.91 -0.83
N ASN A 80 6.13 9.85 -0.04
CA ASN A 80 6.65 10.13 1.30
C ASN A 80 5.78 9.38 2.30
N TYR A 81 6.37 8.88 3.38
CA TYR A 81 5.61 8.19 4.42
C TYR A 81 6.13 8.52 5.81
N ARG A 82 5.24 8.46 6.79
CA ARG A 82 5.59 8.50 8.21
C ARG A 82 5.73 7.05 8.69
N PRO A 83 6.92 6.59 9.12
CA PRO A 83 7.08 5.23 9.63
C PRO A 83 6.14 4.96 10.79
N SER A 84 5.57 3.77 10.81
CA SER A 84 4.78 3.29 11.94
C SER A 84 5.70 2.73 13.03
N LYS A 85 5.23 2.81 14.29
CA LYS A 85 5.85 2.07 15.40
C LYS A 85 5.44 0.59 15.40
N HIS A 86 4.38 0.26 14.67
CA HIS A 86 3.90 -1.12 14.55
C HIS A 86 4.84 -1.95 13.68
N THR A 87 4.99 -3.23 14.03
CA THR A 87 5.86 -4.21 13.35
C THR A 87 5.09 -5.20 12.48
N SER A 88 3.76 -5.18 12.56
CA SER A 88 2.87 -6.13 11.86
C SER A 88 1.67 -5.40 11.25
N LEU A 89 1.16 -5.91 10.13
CA LEU A 89 -0.17 -5.58 9.65
C LEU A 89 -1.20 -6.32 10.50
N TRP A 90 -2.32 -5.68 10.83
CA TRP A 90 -3.47 -6.37 11.42
C TRP A 90 -4.73 -6.14 10.58
N SER A 91 -5.58 -7.16 10.57
CA SER A 91 -6.91 -7.16 9.97
C SER A 91 -7.94 -7.16 11.10
N VAL A 92 -8.96 -6.29 11.05
CA VAL A 92 -10.05 -6.36 12.02
C VAL A 92 -11.20 -7.15 11.41
N LYS A 93 -11.13 -8.48 11.52
CA LYS A 93 -12.35 -9.32 11.50
C LYS A 93 -12.44 -10.09 12.81
N GLY A 94 -13.20 -9.55 13.75
CA GLY A 94 -13.80 -10.24 14.89
C GLY A 94 -12.91 -10.70 16.05
N ARG A 95 -11.63 -11.08 15.91
CA ARG A 95 -10.89 -11.77 17.00
C ARG A 95 -9.34 -11.63 16.96
N GLY A 96 -8.83 -10.43 17.18
CA GLY A 96 -7.40 -10.22 17.48
C GLY A 96 -6.47 -9.98 16.29
N CYS A 97 -5.31 -9.42 16.59
CA CYS A 97 -4.28 -9.04 15.64
C CYS A 97 -3.65 -10.28 15.00
N ILE A 98 -4.10 -10.66 13.80
CA ILE A 98 -3.37 -11.64 13.00
C ILE A 98 -2.15 -10.92 12.44
N ALA A 99 -0.96 -11.24 12.97
CA ALA A 99 0.29 -10.86 12.33
C ALA A 99 0.32 -11.53 10.95
N SER A 100 -0.07 -10.78 9.92
CA SER A 100 0.15 -11.24 8.55
C SER A 100 1.65 -11.48 8.39
N GLU A 101 1.98 -12.66 7.88
CA GLU A 101 3.32 -13.21 7.63
C GLU A 101 4.39 -12.14 7.40
N THR A 102 5.58 -12.38 7.94
CA THR A 102 6.79 -11.55 7.79
C THR A 102 6.77 -10.76 6.49
N LEU A 103 6.53 -9.45 6.59
CA LEU A 103 6.48 -8.58 5.43
C LEU A 103 7.72 -8.83 4.57
N PRO A 104 7.59 -8.90 3.24
CA PRO A 104 8.72 -9.19 2.38
C PRO A 104 9.85 -8.21 2.66
N ARG A 105 11.09 -8.72 2.75
CA ARG A 105 12.27 -7.90 3.03
C ARG A 105 12.29 -6.66 2.12
N GLY A 106 12.43 -5.49 2.73
CA GLY A 106 12.33 -4.21 2.02
C GLY A 106 10.93 -3.59 2.04
N THR A 107 10.06 -4.03 2.94
CA THR A 107 8.79 -3.37 3.26
C THR A 107 8.93 -2.62 4.58
N ALA A 108 8.35 -1.43 4.66
CA ALA A 108 8.20 -0.63 5.85
C ALA A 108 6.70 -0.41 6.12
N LEU A 109 6.35 -0.31 7.40
CA LEU A 109 5.02 0.06 7.84
C LEU A 109 4.94 1.58 8.04
N ALA A 110 3.78 2.15 7.70
CA ALA A 110 3.57 3.58 7.69
C ALA A 110 2.22 3.96 8.34
N ASP A 111 2.25 4.96 9.22
CA ASP A 111 1.03 5.57 9.77
C ASP A 111 0.36 6.51 8.76
N SER A 112 1.13 6.99 7.79
CA SER A 112 0.61 7.81 6.72
C SER A 112 1.50 7.77 5.49
N VAL A 113 0.88 7.95 4.33
CA VAL A 113 1.52 7.96 3.02
C VAL A 113 1.01 9.14 2.21
N THR A 114 1.92 9.91 1.61
CA THR A 114 1.62 10.94 0.61
C THR A 114 2.12 10.44 -0.73
N LEU A 115 1.22 10.09 -1.65
CA LEU A 115 1.59 9.71 -3.01
C LEU A 115 2.12 10.95 -3.76
N LYS A 116 3.14 10.77 -4.61
CA LYS A 116 3.74 11.85 -5.40
C LYS A 116 3.51 11.67 -6.88
N GLU A 117 4.17 10.69 -7.47
CA GLU A 117 4.14 10.46 -8.92
C GLU A 117 4.11 8.96 -9.20
N ARG A 118 3.52 8.58 -10.34
CA ARG A 118 3.55 7.20 -10.82
C ARG A 118 4.92 6.92 -11.44
N VAL A 119 5.46 5.73 -11.19
CA VAL A 119 6.78 5.30 -11.72
C VAL A 119 6.77 3.90 -12.34
N ALA A 120 5.66 3.16 -12.21
CA ALA A 120 5.36 1.96 -13.00
C ALA A 120 3.83 1.78 -13.02
#